data_AF-A0A9E3A6M5-F1
#
_entry.id   AF-A0A9E3A6M5-F1
#
_cell.length_a   1.000
_cell.length_b   1.000
_cell.length_c   1.000
_cell.angle_alpha   90.00
_cell.angle_beta   90.00
_cell.angle_gamma   90.00
#
_symmetry.space_group_name_H-M   'P 1'
#
loop_
_entity.id
_entity.type
_entity.pdbx_description
1 polymer ?
#
loop_
_entity_poly.entity_id
_entity_poly.type
_entity_poly.pdbx_seq_one_letter_code
_entity_poly.pdbx_strand_id
1 'polypeptide(L)'
;GVRLELLQIPLVFAVGQALVVLVGTNIGAGNSARAKRIAWTGAAVAASICLLIGWTFAVFPLAWVGLFSRDAAVLDAGTRYLHTVAPFYPLLGVQVALYFASQGAGQMLRPVLAAGVRLVVVLVGGSVAVSLGAIFGVIALGIAAAAALMIWFVAATTWNSGSGP
;
A
#
# COMPACT_ATOMS: atom_id res chain seq x y z
N GLY A 1 -7.71 -14.01 6.56
CA GLY A 1 -6.73 -12.91 6.53
C GLY A 1 -5.63 -13.19 5.54
N VAL A 2 -4.54 -13.82 5.99
CA VAL A 2 -3.28 -14.03 5.24
C VAL A 2 -3.44 -14.55 3.80
N ARG A 3 -4.38 -15.45 3.51
CA ARG A 3 -4.52 -16.04 2.16
C ARG A 3 -5.12 -15.12 1.11
N LEU A 4 -5.96 -14.16 1.49
CA LEU A 4 -6.48 -13.14 0.57
C LEU A 4 -5.40 -12.08 0.29
N GLU A 5 -4.59 -11.75 1.29
CA GLU A 5 -3.38 -10.94 1.10
C GLU A 5 -2.40 -11.60 0.11
N LEU A 6 -2.21 -12.93 0.19
CA LEU A 6 -1.34 -13.67 -0.74
C LEU A 6 -1.79 -13.61 -2.21
N LEU A 7 -3.06 -13.35 -2.50
CA LEU A 7 -3.57 -13.22 -3.87
C LEU A 7 -3.47 -11.78 -4.39
N GLN A 8 -3.54 -10.80 -3.49
CA GLN A 8 -3.39 -9.38 -3.79
C GLN A 8 -1.91 -8.98 -3.97
N ILE A 9 -0.99 -9.62 -3.24
CA ILE A 9 0.45 -9.35 -3.30
C ILE A 9 1.01 -9.45 -4.74
N PRO A 10 0.84 -10.55 -5.50
CA PRO A 10 1.40 -10.68 -6.85
C PRO A 10 0.91 -9.59 -7.82
N LEU A 11 -0.35 -9.19 -7.67
CA LEU A 11 -1.01 -8.23 -8.56
C LEU A 11 -0.45 -6.82 -8.33
N VAL A 12 -0.26 -6.45 -7.06
CA VAL A 12 0.39 -5.19 -6.68
C VAL A 12 1.89 -5.21 -7.04
N PHE A 13 2.56 -6.35 -6.87
CA PHE A 13 3.96 -6.51 -7.27
C PHE A 13 4.16 -6.39 -8.79
N ALA A 14 3.27 -6.92 -9.61
CA ALA A 14 3.35 -6.81 -11.07
C ALA A 14 3.29 -5.34 -11.52
N VAL A 15 2.35 -4.56 -10.96
CA VAL A 15 2.26 -3.11 -11.19
C VAL A 15 3.50 -2.39 -10.65
N GLY A 16 3.97 -2.79 -9.48
CA GLY A 16 5.19 -2.28 -8.86
C GLY A 16 6.43 -2.43 -9.75
N GLN A 17 6.68 -3.63 -10.27
CA GLN A 17 7.83 -3.90 -11.13
C GLN A 17 7.80 -3.09 -12.43
N ALA A 18 6.61 -2.92 -13.03
CA ALA A 18 6.46 -2.04 -14.18
C ALA A 18 6.84 -0.58 -13.84
N LEU A 19 6.47 -0.10 -12.65
CA LEU A 19 6.83 1.24 -12.19
C LEU A 19 8.33 1.40 -11.94
N VAL A 20 9.00 0.39 -11.38
CA VAL A 20 10.47 0.43 -11.20
C VAL A 20 11.16 0.70 -12.54
N VAL A 21 10.80 -0.09 -13.57
CA VAL A 21 11.43 0.01 -14.90
C VAL A 21 11.10 1.34 -15.59
N LEU A 22 9.82 1.73 -15.62
CA LEU A 22 9.38 2.96 -16.30
C LEU A 22 9.95 4.22 -15.63
N VAL A 23 10.02 4.25 -14.30
CA VAL A 23 10.61 5.37 -13.58
C VAL A 23 12.12 5.39 -13.76
N GLY A 24 12.80 4.25 -13.60
CA GLY A 24 14.26 4.16 -13.73
C GLY A 24 14.77 4.52 -15.12
N THR A 25 14.10 4.05 -16.17
CA THR A 25 14.44 4.42 -17.56
C THR A 25 14.27 5.92 -17.83
N ASN A 26 13.22 6.55 -17.30
CA ASN A 26 13.00 7.99 -17.48
C ASN A 26 13.98 8.83 -16.65
N ILE A 27 14.35 8.39 -15.44
CA ILE A 27 15.37 9.05 -14.62
C ILE A 27 16.75 8.93 -15.28
N GLY A 28 17.12 7.75 -15.77
CA GLY A 28 18.38 7.53 -16.51
C GLY A 28 18.48 8.33 -17.81
N ALA A 29 17.34 8.63 -18.44
CA ALA A 29 17.26 9.50 -19.62
C ALA A 29 17.21 11.01 -19.29
N GLY A 30 17.38 11.41 -18.03
CA GLY A 30 17.30 12.82 -17.59
C GLY A 30 15.87 13.40 -17.54
N ASN A 31 14.85 12.59 -17.81
CA ASN A 31 13.44 13.01 -17.90
C ASN A 31 12.71 12.90 -16.55
N SER A 32 13.23 13.55 -15.51
CA SER A 32 12.69 13.48 -14.14
C SER A 32 11.23 13.92 -14.01
N ALA A 33 10.80 14.92 -14.78
CA ALA A 33 9.40 15.37 -14.79
C ALA A 33 8.46 14.27 -15.29
N ARG A 34 8.86 13.55 -16.33
CA ARG A 34 8.10 12.41 -16.88
C ARG A 34 8.10 11.24 -15.91
N ALA A 35 9.23 10.96 -15.26
CA ALA A 35 9.32 9.94 -14.21
C ALA A 35 8.33 10.20 -13.06
N LYS A 36 8.25 11.44 -12.55
CA LYS A 36 7.30 11.80 -11.48
C LYS A 36 5.84 11.67 -11.94
N ARG A 37 5.54 12.04 -13.19
CA ARG A 37 4.20 11.84 -13.78
C ARG A 37 3.84 10.36 -13.89
N ILE A 38 4.78 9.51 -14.30
CA ILE A 38 4.60 8.05 -14.36
C ILE A 38 4.30 7.49 -12.97
N ALA A 39 5.03 7.93 -11.94
CA ALA A 39 4.83 7.48 -10.57
C ALA A 39 3.42 7.81 -10.05
N TRP A 40 2.95 9.05 -10.25
CA TRP A 40 1.59 9.44 -9.84
C TRP A 40 0.50 8.73 -10.65
N THR A 41 0.72 8.55 -11.96
CA THR A 41 -0.23 7.81 -12.80
C THR A 41 -0.31 6.35 -12.38
N GLY A 42 0.83 5.72 -12.10
CA GLY A 42 0.90 4.35 -11.60
C GLY A 42 0.27 4.20 -10.22
N ALA A 43 0.45 5.17 -9.33
CA ALA A 43 -0.23 5.20 -8.04
C ALA A 43 -1.75 5.28 -8.19
N ALA A 44 -2.27 6.11 -9.12
CA ALA A 44 -3.70 6.20 -9.39
C ALA A 44 -4.27 4.89 -9.98
N VAL A 45 -3.54 4.23 -10.87
CA VAL A 45 -3.91 2.91 -11.43
C VAL A 45 -3.94 1.86 -10.32
N ALA A 46 -2.90 1.78 -9.50
CA ALA A 46 -2.83 0.84 -8.37
C ALA A 46 -3.96 1.09 -7.36
N ALA A 47 -4.23 2.37 -7.03
CA ALA A 47 -5.33 2.75 -6.16
C ALA A 47 -6.68 2.29 -6.72
N SER A 48 -6.91 2.47 -8.03
CA SER A 48 -8.16 2.10 -8.70
C SER A 48 -8.38 0.58 -8.70
N ILE A 49 -7.32 -0.20 -8.97
CA ILE A 49 -7.38 -1.67 -8.91
C ILE A 49 -7.67 -2.13 -7.48
N CYS A 50 -6.94 -1.59 -6.49
CA CYS A 50 -7.16 -1.94 -5.09
C CYS A 50 -8.52 -1.46 -4.55
N LEU A 51 -9.08 -0.38 -5.08
CA LEU A 51 -10.43 0.09 -4.78
C LEU A 51 -11.49 -0.89 -5.29
N LEU A 52 -11.37 -1.35 -6.53
CA LEU A 52 -12.30 -2.34 -7.09
C LEU A 52 -12.28 -3.64 -6.28
N ILE A 53 -11.09 -4.12 -5.92
CA ILE A 53 -10.91 -5.32 -5.10
C ILE A 53 -11.49 -5.11 -3.70
N GLY A 54 -11.09 -4.02 -3.03
CA GLY A 54 -11.57 -3.70 -1.67
C GLY A 54 -13.08 -3.50 -1.62
N TRP A 55 -13.66 -2.85 -2.61
CA TRP A 55 -15.11 -2.67 -2.73
C TRP A 55 -15.82 -4.01 -2.89
N THR A 56 -15.31 -4.91 -3.73
CA THR A 56 -15.89 -6.26 -3.92
C THR A 56 -15.85 -7.07 -2.62
N PHE A 57 -14.79 -6.92 -1.81
CA PHE A 57 -14.70 -7.56 -0.50
C PHE A 57 -15.61 -6.93 0.55
N ALA A 58 -15.81 -5.61 0.51
CA ALA A 58 -16.67 -4.90 1.45
C ALA A 58 -18.16 -5.16 1.19
N VAL A 59 -18.58 -5.32 -0.07
CA VAL A 59 -19.99 -5.56 -0.42
C VAL A 59 -20.40 -7.01 -0.17
N PHE A 60 -19.51 -7.98 -0.41
CA PHE A 60 -19.83 -9.42 -0.29
C PHE A 60 -18.94 -10.19 0.69
N PRO A 61 -18.75 -9.74 1.94
CA PRO A 61 -17.77 -10.32 2.86
C PRO A 61 -18.06 -11.80 3.16
N LEU A 62 -19.32 -12.19 3.31
CA LEU A 62 -19.73 -13.58 3.56
C LEU A 62 -19.46 -14.50 2.36
N ALA A 63 -19.57 -14.01 1.12
CA ALA A 63 -19.24 -14.80 -0.06
C ALA A 63 -17.75 -15.14 -0.10
N TRP A 64 -16.89 -14.19 0.31
CA TRP A 64 -15.45 -14.39 0.35
C TRP A 64 -15.00 -15.24 1.52
N VAL A 65 -15.47 -14.95 2.74
CA VAL A 65 -15.06 -15.71 3.94
C VAL A 65 -15.70 -17.10 3.95
N GLY A 66 -16.92 -17.24 3.44
CA GLY A 66 -17.66 -18.49 3.32
C GLY A 66 -17.07 -19.51 2.34
N LEU A 67 -16.23 -19.08 1.40
CA LEU A 67 -15.44 -19.99 0.54
C LEU A 67 -14.41 -20.79 1.34
N PHE A 68 -13.95 -20.27 2.48
CA PHE A 68 -12.84 -20.85 3.24
C PHE A 68 -13.25 -21.45 4.58
N SER A 69 -14.35 -20.98 5.18
CA SER A 69 -14.83 -21.51 6.45
C SER A 69 -16.35 -21.40 6.55
N ARG A 70 -16.96 -22.39 7.20
CA ARG A 70 -18.40 -22.39 7.57
C ARG A 70 -18.62 -22.15 9.06
N ASP A 71 -17.55 -21.95 9.82
CA ASP A 71 -17.63 -21.64 11.25
C ASP A 71 -18.14 -20.19 11.46
N ALA A 72 -19.20 -20.06 12.24
CA ALA A 72 -19.85 -18.79 12.55
C ALA A 72 -18.88 -17.78 13.21
N ALA A 73 -17.96 -18.24 14.06
CA ALA A 73 -16.98 -17.36 14.70
C ALA A 73 -15.96 -16.79 13.70
N VAL A 74 -15.57 -17.59 12.71
CA VAL A 74 -14.63 -17.18 11.64
C VAL A 74 -15.32 -16.23 10.65
N LEU A 75 -16.59 -16.48 10.34
CA LEU A 75 -17.40 -15.63 9.47
C LEU A 75 -17.61 -14.24 10.06
N ASP A 76 -17.94 -14.14 11.35
CA ASP A 76 -18.11 -12.86 12.05
C ASP A 76 -16.79 -12.07 12.11
N ALA A 77 -15.70 -12.72 12.53
CA ALA A 77 -14.38 -12.07 12.58
C ALA A 77 -13.89 -11.63 11.19
N GLY A 78 -14.07 -12.47 10.16
CA GLY A 78 -13.69 -12.15 8.78
C GLY A 78 -14.50 -10.99 8.20
N THR A 79 -15.81 -10.93 8.50
CA THR A 79 -16.69 -9.85 8.04
C THR A 79 -16.31 -8.51 8.67
N ARG A 80 -16.06 -8.48 9.99
CA ARG A 80 -15.61 -7.27 10.69
C ARG A 80 -14.27 -6.75 10.15
N TYR A 81 -13.33 -7.66 9.85
CA TYR A 81 -12.07 -7.30 9.24
C TYR A 81 -12.26 -6.66 7.86
N LEU A 82 -13.05 -7.29 6.98
CA LEU A 82 -13.25 -6.77 5.61
C LEU A 82 -13.95 -5.41 5.62
N HIS A 83 -14.98 -5.22 6.45
CA HIS A 83 -15.64 -3.92 6.58
C HIS A 83 -14.71 -2.81 7.05
N THR A 84 -13.79 -3.13 7.97
CA THR A 84 -12.91 -2.12 8.57
C THR A 84 -11.69 -1.82 7.70
N VAL A 85 -11.11 -2.84 7.06
CA VAL A 85 -9.81 -2.72 6.39
C VAL A 85 -9.94 -2.53 4.88
N ALA A 86 -10.95 -3.11 4.24
CA ALA A 86 -11.09 -3.03 2.78
C ALA A 86 -11.22 -1.58 2.24
N PRO A 87 -11.86 -0.62 2.93
CA PRO A 87 -11.87 0.78 2.50
C PRO A 87 -10.47 1.42 2.40
N PHE A 88 -9.48 0.87 3.10
CA PHE A 88 -8.10 1.37 3.13
C PHE A 88 -7.19 0.69 2.09
N TYR A 89 -7.66 -0.33 1.38
CA TYR A 89 -6.90 -1.00 0.32
C TYR A 89 -6.41 -0.08 -0.81
N PRO A 90 -7.17 0.94 -1.27
CA PRO A 90 -6.66 1.91 -2.25
C PRO A 90 -5.39 2.61 -1.77
N LEU A 91 -5.33 2.97 -0.48
CA LEU A 91 -4.17 3.64 0.12
C LEU A 91 -2.95 2.72 0.17
N LEU A 92 -3.16 1.43 0.44
CA LEU A 92 -2.11 0.42 0.37
C LEU A 92 -1.58 0.31 -1.07
N GLY A 93 -2.46 0.32 -2.08
CA GLY A 93 -2.07 0.34 -3.49
C GLY A 93 -1.19 1.55 -3.85
N VAL A 94 -1.58 2.75 -3.40
CA VAL A 94 -0.79 3.98 -3.58
C VAL A 94 0.59 3.84 -2.91
N GLN A 95 0.62 3.39 -1.66
CA GLN A 95 1.85 3.24 -0.90
C GLN A 95 2.85 2.33 -1.62
N VAL A 96 2.40 1.15 -2.06
CA VAL A 96 3.28 0.18 -2.72
C VAL A 96 3.71 0.65 -4.11
N ALA A 97 2.82 1.27 -4.88
CA ALA A 97 3.18 1.85 -6.18
C ALA A 97 4.25 2.95 -6.05
N LEU A 98 4.07 3.87 -5.10
CA LEU A 98 5.05 4.92 -4.84
C LEU A 98 6.37 4.36 -4.29
N TYR A 99 6.32 3.27 -3.53
CA TYR A 99 7.51 2.55 -3.05
C TYR A 99 8.35 2.03 -4.21
N PHE A 100 7.75 1.28 -5.12
CA PHE A 100 8.45 0.79 -6.30
C PHE A 100 8.90 1.91 -7.25
N ALA A 101 8.10 2.96 -7.42
CA ALA A 101 8.52 4.13 -8.17
C ALA A 101 9.76 4.80 -7.56
N SER A 102 9.81 4.92 -6.23
CA SER A 102 10.97 5.47 -5.52
C SER A 102 12.21 4.57 -5.63
N GLN A 103 12.00 3.25 -5.70
CA GLN A 103 13.06 2.29 -6.00
C GLN A 103 13.62 2.50 -7.41
N GLY A 104 12.75 2.67 -8.41
CA GLY A 104 13.15 2.97 -9.79
C GLY A 104 13.93 4.29 -9.91
N ALA A 105 13.62 5.28 -9.07
CA ALA A 105 14.33 6.55 -9.04
C ALA A 105 15.69 6.52 -8.33
N GLY A 106 16.09 5.37 -7.75
CA GLY A 106 17.33 5.24 -6.98
C GLY A 106 17.30 5.93 -5.61
N GLN A 107 16.12 6.36 -5.14
CA GLN A 107 15.97 7.13 -3.91
C GLN A 107 15.38 6.26 -2.78
N MET A 108 16.03 5.14 -2.46
CA MET A 108 15.50 4.14 -1.51
C MET A 108 15.65 4.51 -0.02
N LEU A 109 16.55 5.42 0.34
CA LEU A 109 16.83 5.74 1.74
C LEU A 109 15.60 6.26 2.50
N ARG A 110 14.82 7.13 1.86
CA ARG A 110 13.65 7.77 2.47
C ARG A 110 12.39 6.88 2.51
N PRO A 111 12.10 6.03 1.49
CA PRO A 111 11.10 4.96 1.58
C PRO A 111 11.37 3.97 2.71
N VAL A 112 12.64 3.62 2.94
CA VAL A 112 13.04 2.74 4.06
C VAL A 112 12.77 3.40 5.41
N LEU A 113 13.06 4.69 5.57
CA LEU A 113 12.70 5.44 6.78
C LEU A 113 11.18 5.49 6.99
N ALA A 114 10.39 5.70 5.93
CA ALA A 114 8.93 5.67 6.02
C ALA A 114 8.39 4.30 6.46
N ALA A 115 8.99 3.20 5.96
CA ALA A 115 8.69 1.85 6.41
C ALA A 115 9.07 1.63 7.88
N GLY A 116 10.20 2.18 8.34
CA GLY A 116 10.63 2.16 9.74
C GLY A 116 9.65 2.89 10.66
N VAL A 117 9.21 4.09 10.27
CA VAL A 117 8.19 4.86 11.02
C VAL A 117 6.87 4.09 11.10
N ARG A 118 6.41 3.47 10.00
CA ARG A 118 5.23 2.59 10.03
C ARG A 118 5.39 1.47 11.05
N LEU A 119 6.57 0.86 11.11
CA LEU A 119 6.86 -0.25 12.03
C LEU A 119 6.78 0.20 13.49
N VAL A 120 7.31 1.39 13.80
CA VAL A 120 7.18 2.01 15.12
C VAL A 120 5.72 2.33 15.46
N VAL A 121 4.97 2.92 14.53
CA VAL A 121 3.54 3.23 14.74
C VAL A 121 2.72 1.96 14.99
N VAL A 122 2.99 0.87 14.27
CA VAL A 122 2.29 -0.40 14.48
C VAL A 122 2.70 -1.07 15.79
N LEU A 123 3.98 -1.00 16.18
CA LEU A 123 4.44 -1.58 17.46
C LEU A 123 3.87 -0.81 18.66
N VAL A 124 3.92 0.52 18.62
CA VAL A 124 3.43 1.39 19.71
C VAL A 124 1.90 1.44 19.71
N GLY A 125 1.27 1.55 18.54
CA GLY A 125 -0.18 1.53 18.41
C GLY A 125 -0.76 0.16 18.74
N GLY A 126 -0.08 -0.92 18.33
CA GLY A 126 -0.51 -2.30 18.55
C GLY A 126 -0.49 -2.72 20.02
N SER A 127 0.52 -2.29 20.80
CA SER A 127 0.57 -2.58 22.24
C SER A 127 -0.58 -1.92 23.01
N VAL A 128 -1.01 -0.72 22.60
CA VAL A 128 -2.19 -0.03 23.15
C VAL A 128 -3.52 -0.54 22.56
N ALA A 129 -3.51 -1.07 21.32
CA ALA A 129 -4.72 -1.61 20.68
C ALA A 129 -5.21 -2.92 21.30
N VAL A 130 -4.26 -3.76 21.74
CA VAL A 130 -4.54 -5.07 22.34
C VAL A 130 -5.33 -4.91 23.65
N SER A 131 -5.09 -3.84 24.41
CA SER A 131 -5.84 -3.55 25.64
C SER A 131 -7.22 -2.96 25.41
N LEU A 132 -7.50 -2.40 24.22
CA LEU A 132 -8.78 -1.77 23.87
C LEU A 132 -9.68 -2.62 22.93
N GLY A 133 -9.20 -3.79 22.47
CA GLY A 133 -9.93 -4.64 21.52
C GLY A 133 -10.08 -4.02 20.12
N ALA A 134 -9.36 -2.94 19.81
CA ALA A 134 -9.50 -2.14 18.59
C ALA A 134 -8.45 -2.46 17.50
N ILE A 135 -7.98 -3.71 17.46
CA ILE A 135 -6.86 -4.17 16.61
C ILE A 135 -7.09 -3.82 15.12
N PHE A 136 -8.32 -3.94 14.62
CA PHE A 136 -8.64 -3.60 13.23
C PHE A 136 -8.53 -2.10 12.92
N GLY A 137 -8.87 -1.24 13.88
CA GLY A 137 -8.72 0.21 13.76
C GLY A 137 -7.25 0.63 13.69
N VAL A 138 -6.37 -0.04 14.42
CA VAL A 138 -4.92 0.23 14.39
C VAL A 138 -4.28 -0.23 13.08
N ILE A 139 -4.74 -1.35 12.50
CA ILE A 139 -4.31 -1.77 11.16
C ILE A 139 -4.70 -0.71 10.12
N ALA A 140 -5.95 -0.25 10.13
CA ALA A 140 -6.44 0.80 9.24
C ALA A 140 -5.64 2.10 9.38
N LEU A 141 -5.41 2.54 10.62
CA LEU A 141 -4.62 3.74 10.93
C LEU A 141 -3.16 3.60 10.45
N GLY A 142 -2.55 2.44 10.65
CA GLY A 142 -1.20 2.15 10.20
C GLY A 142 -1.04 2.19 8.68
N ILE A 143 -2.04 1.68 7.93
CA ILE A 143 -2.07 1.77 6.46
C ILE A 143 -2.22 3.24 6.04
N ALA A 144 -3.15 3.98 6.64
CA ALA A 144 -3.41 5.38 6.32
C ALA A 144 -2.17 6.27 6.59
N ALA A 145 -1.55 6.12 7.75
CA ALA A 145 -0.35 6.88 8.12
C ALA A 145 0.81 6.60 7.17
N ALA A 146 1.02 5.33 6.80
CA ALA A 146 2.11 4.96 5.91
C ALA A 146 1.87 5.44 4.47
N ALA A 147 0.63 5.39 3.99
CA ALA A 147 0.27 5.97 2.70
C ALA A 147 0.47 7.49 2.69
N ALA A 148 0.04 8.19 3.73
CA ALA A 148 0.20 9.64 3.85
C ALA A 148 1.68 10.07 3.87
N LEU A 149 2.51 9.37 4.65
CA LEU A 149 3.96 9.60 4.66
C LEU A 149 4.58 9.38 3.29
N MET A 150 4.14 8.35 2.56
CA MET A 150 4.69 8.03 1.25
C MET A 150 4.28 9.03 0.17
N ILE A 151 3.02 9.47 0.20
CA ILE A 151 2.50 10.55 -0.65
C ILE A 151 3.29 11.83 -0.38
N TRP A 152 3.45 12.22 0.89
CA TRP A 152 4.21 13.39 1.28
C TRP A 152 5.67 13.29 0.83
N PHE A 153 6.29 12.13 0.99
CA PHE A 153 7.66 11.88 0.57
C PHE A 153 7.85 12.10 -0.94
N VAL A 154 7.03 11.46 -1.77
CA VAL A 154 7.14 11.60 -3.24
C VAL A 154 6.78 13.02 -3.70
N ALA A 155 5.82 13.67 -3.02
CA ALA A 155 5.49 15.07 -3.29
C ALA A 155 6.67 16.00 -2.99
N ALA A 156 7.25 15.89 -1.80
CA ALA A 156 8.33 16.76 -1.29
C ALA A 156 9.69 16.49 -1.95
N THR A 157 9.89 15.33 -2.58
CA THR A 157 11.20 14.99 -3.14
C THR A 157 11.35 15.51 -4.57
N THR A 158 12.42 16.25 -4.78
CA THR A 158 12.94 16.60 -6.10
C THR A 158 13.70 15.41 -6.65
N TRP A 159 13.19 14.87 -7.75
CA TRP A 159 13.82 13.76 -8.44
C TRP A 159 14.94 14.35 -9.30
N ASN A 160 16.05 14.74 -8.66
CA ASN A 160 17.21 15.18 -9.40
C ASN A 160 17.77 13.96 -10.13
N SER A 161 17.78 14.01 -11.46
CA SER A 161 18.69 13.19 -12.26
C SER A 161 20.06 13.54 -11.72
N GLY A 162 20.69 12.64 -10.97
CA GLY A 162 22.03 12.87 -10.47
C GLY A 162 22.90 13.26 -11.64
N SER A 163 23.33 14.52 -11.65
CA SER A 163 24.64 14.87 -12.17
C SER A 163 25.64 14.10 -11.31
N GLY A 164 25.85 12.84 -11.66
CA GLY A 164 27.01 12.09 -11.19
C GLY A 164 28.26 12.68 -11.85
N PRO A 165 29.38 12.75 -11.12
CA PRO A 165 30.65 13.30 -11.58
C PRO A 165 31.21 12.59 -12.82
#